data_AF-A0AAP0K8U9-F1
#
_entry.id   AF-A0AAP0K8U9-F1
#
_cell.length_a   1.000
_cell.length_b   1.000
_cell.length_c   1.000
_cell.angle_alpha   90.00
_cell.angle_beta   90.00
_cell.angle_gamma   90.00
#
_symmetry.space_group_name_H-M   'P 1'
#
loop_
_entity.id
_entity.type
_entity.pdbx_description
1 polymer ?
#
loop_
_entity_poly.entity_id
_entity_poly.type
_entity_poly.pdbx_seq_one_letter_code
_entity_poly.pdbx_strand_id
1 'polypeptide(L)'
;MLQDKGAEDAKPIISYLKSKGISAIGAAGFCWGEVKVPIAVLGAEFDKISPPELVKQFKDAASPEVDIRVKIFDGCAHGWTVRYDVEDAAVVKRAEEAHQDLLDWFNKYVK
;
A
#
# COMPACT_ATOMS: atom_id res chain seq x y z
N MET A 1 -4.55 15.86 18.87
CA MET A 1 -3.81 14.61 19.14
C MET A 1 -4.80 13.58 19.64
N LEU A 2 -5.17 12.63 18.79
CA LEU A 2 -6.24 11.64 19.01
C LEU A 2 -5.70 10.28 18.55
N GLN A 3 -4.74 9.66 19.26
CA GLN A 3 -4.10 8.44 18.71
C GLN A 3 -3.90 7.23 19.64
N ASP A 4 -4.14 7.28 20.95
CA ASP A 4 -3.86 6.07 21.79
C ASP A 4 -5.09 5.30 22.25
N LYS A 5 -6.24 5.97 22.47
CA LYS A 5 -7.42 5.34 23.09
C LYS A 5 -8.01 4.19 22.26
N GLY A 6 -8.07 4.35 20.93
CA GLY A 6 -8.62 3.32 20.05
C GLY A 6 -7.78 2.05 20.01
N ALA A 7 -6.46 2.17 20.11
CA ALA A 7 -5.55 1.02 20.18
C ALA A 7 -5.68 0.28 21.52
N GLU A 8 -5.82 1.02 22.63
CA GLU A 8 -6.08 0.44 23.96
C GLU A 8 -7.40 -0.31 24.02
N ASP A 9 -8.48 0.29 23.49
CA ASP A 9 -9.83 -0.31 23.48
C ASP A 9 -9.90 -1.60 22.64
N ALA A 10 -9.00 -1.78 21.66
CA ALA A 10 -8.94 -2.97 20.81
C ALA A 10 -8.18 -4.16 21.43
N LYS A 11 -7.35 -3.95 22.47
CA LYS A 11 -6.53 -5.00 23.10
C LYS A 11 -7.32 -6.21 23.64
N PRO A 12 -8.52 -6.06 24.26
CA PRO A 12 -9.28 -7.19 24.75
C PRO A 12 -9.68 -8.18 23.65
N ILE A 13 -9.97 -7.66 22.44
CA ILE A 13 -10.37 -8.47 21.28
C ILE A 13 -9.18 -9.32 20.81
N ILE A 14 -8.00 -8.73 20.70
CA ILE A 14 -6.77 -9.43 20.30
C ILE A 14 -6.40 -10.51 21.33
N SER A 15 -6.49 -10.18 22.62
CA SER A 15 -6.23 -11.13 23.71
C SER A 15 -7.18 -12.32 23.69
N TYR A 16 -8.47 -12.08 23.42
CA TYR A 16 -9.46 -13.14 23.26
C TYR A 16 -9.11 -14.06 22.08
N LEU A 17 -8.77 -13.50 20.92
CA LEU A 17 -8.40 -14.29 19.74
C LEU A 17 -7.16 -15.16 20.01
N LYS A 18 -6.15 -14.61 20.68
CA LYS A 18 -4.97 -15.39 21.13
C LYS A 18 -5.36 -16.53 22.07
N SER A 19 -6.30 -16.32 23.00
CA SER A 19 -6.80 -17.37 23.90
C SER A 19 -7.53 -18.51 23.18
N LYS A 20 -7.99 -18.26 21.93
CA LYS A 20 -8.58 -19.28 21.05
C LYS A 20 -7.56 -19.97 20.15
N GLY A 21 -6.26 -19.72 20.35
CA GLY A 21 -5.19 -20.30 19.54
C GLY A 21 -5.05 -19.69 18.15
N ILE A 22 -5.73 -18.56 17.88
CA ILE A 22 -5.60 -17.83 16.62
C ILE A 22 -4.26 -17.09 16.63
N SER A 23 -3.37 -17.46 15.71
CA SER A 23 -2.00 -16.93 15.62
C SER A 23 -1.84 -15.82 14.58
N ALA A 24 -2.84 -15.61 13.71
CA ALA A 24 -2.82 -14.58 12.67
C ALA A 24 -4.20 -13.89 12.57
N ILE A 25 -4.19 -12.56 12.47
CA ILE A 25 -5.38 -11.72 12.31
C ILE A 25 -5.12 -10.76 11.15
N GLY A 26 -6.02 -10.73 10.17
CA GLY A 26 -6.05 -9.72 9.12
C GLY A 26 -7.20 -8.75 9.37
N ALA A 27 -6.90 -7.46 9.42
CA ALA A 27 -7.91 -6.41 9.47
C ALA A 27 -7.69 -5.47 8.28
N ALA A 28 -8.74 -5.24 7.50
CA ALA A 28 -8.76 -4.24 6.44
C ALA A 28 -9.88 -3.23 6.76
N GLY A 29 -9.47 -2.09 7.31
CA GLY A 29 -10.28 -0.89 7.47
C GLY A 29 -9.33 0.30 7.27
N PHE A 30 -9.56 1.11 6.24
CA PHE A 30 -8.72 2.27 5.91
C PHE A 30 -8.92 3.37 6.96
N CYS A 31 -8.11 3.34 8.02
CA CYS A 31 -7.89 4.44 8.95
C CYS A 31 -6.42 4.36 9.37
N TRP A 32 -5.67 5.43 9.11
CA TRP A 32 -4.22 5.61 9.27
C TRP A 32 -3.63 5.21 10.64
N GLY A 33 -3.60 3.92 10.93
CA GLY A 33 -2.68 3.36 11.92
C GLY A 33 -1.25 3.32 11.36
N GLU A 34 -0.27 3.15 12.24
CA GLU A 34 1.13 2.96 11.88
C GLU A 34 1.31 1.70 11.01
N VAL A 35 1.90 1.83 9.81
CA VAL A 35 2.22 0.70 8.94
C VAL A 35 3.48 0.00 9.48
N LYS A 36 3.30 -1.20 10.03
CA LYS A 36 4.35 -2.01 10.70
C LYS A 36 4.97 -3.10 9.84
N VAL A 37 4.58 -3.18 8.57
CA VAL A 37 5.07 -4.20 7.63
C VAL A 37 5.48 -3.52 6.33
N PRO A 38 6.46 -4.06 5.59
CA PRO A 38 6.85 -3.51 4.31
C PRO A 38 5.64 -3.28 3.39
N ILE A 39 5.62 -2.17 2.67
CA ILE A 39 4.54 -1.84 1.73
C ILE A 39 5.08 -1.23 0.43
N ALA A 40 4.45 -1.53 -0.69
CA ALA A 40 4.63 -0.85 -1.96
C ALA A 40 3.33 -0.17 -2.39
N VAL A 41 3.42 1.12 -2.73
CA VAL A 41 2.33 1.94 -3.26
C VAL A 41 2.79 2.61 -4.55
N LEU A 42 2.15 2.26 -5.66
CA LEU A 42 2.41 2.86 -6.97
C LEU A 42 1.24 3.79 -7.32
N GLY A 43 1.54 5.00 -7.77
CA GLY A 43 0.55 6.01 -8.15
C GLY A 43 0.75 6.53 -9.56
N ALA A 44 -0.29 7.16 -10.12
CA ALA A 44 -0.28 7.78 -11.44
C ALA A 44 -0.23 9.31 -11.32
N GLU A 45 0.54 9.97 -12.19
CA GLU A 45 0.67 11.43 -12.21
C GLU A 45 -0.67 12.16 -12.39
N PHE A 46 -1.53 11.67 -13.29
CA PHE A 46 -2.78 12.34 -13.66
C PHE A 46 -4.02 11.76 -12.95
N ASP A 47 -3.84 10.96 -11.91
CA ASP A 47 -4.95 10.39 -11.15
C ASP A 47 -5.59 11.44 -10.23
N LYS A 48 -6.84 11.79 -10.51
CA LYS A 48 -7.59 12.76 -9.68
C LYS A 48 -8.27 12.12 -8.46
N ILE A 49 -8.43 10.81 -8.44
CA ILE A 49 -9.06 10.06 -7.34
C ILE A 49 -8.02 9.84 -6.24
N SER A 50 -6.81 9.43 -6.64
CA SER A 50 -5.65 9.29 -5.76
C SER A 50 -4.48 10.13 -6.29
N PRO A 51 -4.50 11.46 -6.07
CA PRO A 51 -3.46 12.34 -6.59
C PRO A 51 -2.08 12.02 -5.99
N PRO A 52 -0.98 12.38 -6.68
CA PRO A 52 0.37 12.11 -6.22
C PRO A 52 0.65 12.58 -4.79
N GLU A 53 0.06 13.69 -4.37
CA GLU A 53 0.18 14.23 -3.01
C GLU A 53 -0.40 13.26 -1.98
N LEU A 54 -1.56 12.67 -2.27
CA LEU A 54 -2.17 11.65 -1.41
C LEU A 54 -1.33 10.37 -1.37
N VAL A 55 -0.84 9.91 -2.52
CA VAL A 55 -0.01 8.71 -2.60
C VAL A 55 1.33 8.90 -1.86
N LYS A 56 1.91 10.10 -1.89
CA LYS A 56 3.15 10.42 -1.17
C LYS A 56 2.99 10.38 0.35
N GLN A 57 1.80 10.64 0.89
CA GLN A 57 1.53 10.58 2.35
C GLN A 57 1.79 9.19 2.94
N PHE A 58 1.76 8.13 2.13
CA PHE A 58 2.09 6.79 2.62
C PHE A 58 3.50 6.72 3.21
N LYS A 59 4.47 7.50 2.69
CA LYS A 59 5.83 7.55 3.25
C LYS A 59 5.83 7.94 4.73
N ASP A 60 4.95 8.85 5.12
CA ASP A 60 4.86 9.35 6.48
C ASP A 60 4.03 8.42 7.40
N ALA A 61 3.29 7.47 6.82
CA ALA A 61 2.46 6.51 7.56
C ALA A 61 3.23 5.26 8.02
N ALA A 62 4.44 5.02 7.48
CA ALA A 62 5.28 3.88 7.85
C ALA A 62 6.12 4.17 9.09
N SER A 63 6.30 3.15 9.94
CA SER A 63 7.32 3.20 11.00
C SER A 63 8.71 3.43 10.39
N PRO A 64 9.65 4.12 11.07
CA PRO A 64 11.00 4.36 10.55
C PRO A 64 11.78 3.09 10.16
N GLU A 65 11.43 1.95 10.75
CA GLU A 65 12.07 0.65 10.53
C GLU A 65 11.45 -0.18 9.40
N VAL A 66 10.36 0.32 8.79
CA VAL A 66 9.60 -0.40 7.76
C VAL A 66 10.03 0.07 6.37
N ASP A 67 10.39 -0.87 5.50
CA ASP A 67 10.66 -0.55 4.09
C ASP A 67 9.36 -0.14 3.38
N ILE A 68 9.33 1.09 2.89
CA ILE A 68 8.21 1.64 2.15
C ILE A 68 8.65 2.10 0.76
N ARG A 69 8.03 1.51 -0.26
CA ARG A 69 8.20 1.91 -1.66
C ARG A 69 7.02 2.74 -2.09
N VAL A 70 7.24 4.04 -2.34
CA VAL A 70 6.24 4.90 -3.01
C VAL A 70 6.82 5.43 -4.31
N LYS A 71 6.14 5.15 -5.43
CA LYS A 71 6.56 5.60 -6.77
C LYS A 71 5.37 6.19 -7.51
N ILE A 72 5.60 7.35 -8.14
CA ILE A 72 4.64 7.96 -9.07
C ILE A 72 5.13 7.66 -10.48
N PHE A 73 4.23 7.21 -11.35
CA PHE A 73 4.49 6.96 -12.76
C PHE A 73 4.04 8.17 -13.59
N ASP A 74 5.00 8.79 -14.26
CA ASP A 74 4.77 9.94 -15.13
C ASP A 74 3.98 9.54 -16.38
N GLY A 75 3.10 10.42 -16.83
CA GLY A 75 2.26 10.20 -18.00
C GLY A 75 1.11 9.20 -17.80
N CYS A 76 0.90 8.70 -16.57
CA CYS A 76 -0.11 7.69 -16.27
C CYS A 76 -1.39 8.33 -15.70
N ALA A 77 -2.54 7.77 -16.06
CA ALA A 77 -3.85 8.11 -15.52
C ALA A 77 -4.39 6.99 -14.61
N HIS A 78 -5.52 7.23 -13.95
CA HIS A 78 -6.16 6.23 -13.10
C HIS A 78 -6.38 4.90 -13.85
N GLY A 79 -5.95 3.79 -13.24
CA GLY A 79 -6.08 2.45 -13.82
C GLY A 79 -5.06 2.10 -14.92
N TRP A 80 -3.95 2.86 -15.06
CA TRP A 80 -2.93 2.65 -16.10
C TRP A 80 -2.33 1.24 -16.17
N THR A 81 -2.43 0.42 -15.12
CA THR A 81 -1.92 -0.96 -15.10
C THR A 81 -2.91 -2.00 -15.60
N VAL A 82 -4.20 -1.66 -15.72
CA VAL A 82 -5.26 -2.63 -16.07
C VAL A 82 -6.25 -2.14 -17.13
N ARG A 83 -6.22 -0.85 -17.48
CA ARG A 83 -7.12 -0.22 -18.46
C ARG A 83 -6.36 0.52 -19.58
N TYR A 84 -5.09 0.20 -19.79
CA TYR A 84 -4.28 0.82 -20.84
C TYR A 84 -4.66 0.29 -22.23
N ASP A 85 -4.41 1.10 -23.25
CA ASP A 85 -4.52 0.68 -24.65
C ASP A 85 -3.33 -0.21 -25.00
N VAL A 86 -3.60 -1.45 -25.42
CA VAL A 86 -2.57 -2.43 -25.75
C VAL A 86 -1.85 -2.11 -27.06
N GLU A 87 -2.42 -1.25 -27.90
CA GLU A 87 -1.81 -0.83 -29.17
C GLU A 87 -0.81 0.33 -28.99
N ASP A 88 -0.82 1.01 -27.83
CA ASP A 88 0.16 2.04 -27.50
C ASP A 88 1.33 1.44 -26.69
N ALA A 89 2.45 1.20 -27.39
CA ALA A 89 3.65 0.61 -26.81
C ALA A 89 4.23 1.40 -25.61
N ALA A 90 4.02 2.73 -25.56
CA ALA A 90 4.53 3.54 -24.47
C ALA A 90 3.70 3.35 -23.19
N VAL A 91 2.38 3.17 -23.28
CA VAL A 91 1.56 2.88 -22.10
C VAL A 91 1.72 1.43 -21.65
N VAL A 92 1.86 0.48 -22.59
CA VAL A 92 2.18 -0.93 -22.29
C VAL A 92 3.46 -1.01 -21.46
N LYS A 93 4.53 -0.34 -21.91
CA LYS A 93 5.81 -0.34 -21.18
C LYS A 93 5.69 0.18 -19.75
N ARG A 94 4.90 1.23 -19.52
CA ARG A 94 4.68 1.78 -18.17
C ARG A 94 3.89 0.82 -17.28
N ALA A 95 2.90 0.13 -17.84
CA ALA A 95 2.14 -0.90 -17.12
C ALA A 95 3.05 -2.10 -16.76
N GLU A 96 3.86 -2.58 -17.71
CA GLU A 96 4.83 -3.64 -17.49
C GLU A 96 5.87 -3.28 -16.43
N GLU A 97 6.39 -2.05 -16.45
CA GLU A 97 7.32 -1.56 -15.43
C GLU A 97 6.67 -1.54 -14.04
N ALA A 98 5.41 -1.11 -13.93
CA ALA A 98 4.68 -1.15 -12.66
C ALA A 98 4.45 -2.59 -12.17
N HIS A 99 4.17 -3.53 -13.08
CA HIS A 99 4.06 -4.95 -12.74
C HIS A 99 5.39 -5.54 -12.27
N GLN A 100 6.49 -5.25 -12.98
CA GLN A 100 7.83 -5.72 -12.59
C GLN A 100 8.24 -5.15 -11.23
N ASP A 101 7.97 -3.86 -10.98
CA ASP A 101 8.22 -3.22 -9.70
C ASP A 101 7.53 -3.93 -8.53
N LEU A 102 6.29 -4.41 -8.72
CA LEU A 102 5.56 -5.18 -7.72
C LEU A 102 6.08 -6.62 -7.61
N LEU A 103 6.42 -7.28 -8.71
CA LEU A 103 7.01 -8.63 -8.69
C LEU A 103 8.34 -8.65 -7.94
N ASP A 104 9.22 -7.69 -8.20
CA ASP A 104 10.49 -7.54 -7.50
C ASP A 104 10.27 -7.30 -6.01
N TRP A 105 9.26 -6.50 -5.67
CA TRP A 105 8.89 -6.24 -4.28
C TRP A 105 8.32 -7.48 -3.59
N PHE A 106 7.44 -8.25 -4.26
CA PHE A 106 6.89 -9.50 -3.73
C PHE A 106 7.98 -10.54 -3.51
N ASN A 107 8.89 -10.72 -4.47
CA ASN A 107 10.02 -11.63 -4.34
C ASN A 107 10.92 -11.30 -3.13
N LYS A 108 11.00 -10.01 -2.75
CA LYS A 108 11.76 -9.56 -1.59
C LYS A 108 11.05 -9.87 -0.26
N TYR A 109 9.73 -9.76 -0.20
CA TYR A 109 8.99 -9.70 1.07
C TYR A 109 7.99 -10.82 1.34
N VAL A 110 7.47 -11.47 0.30
CA VAL A 110 6.46 -12.53 0.40
C VAL A 110 7.16 -13.88 0.27
N LYS A 111 7.03 -14.73 1.29
CA LYS A 111 7.61 -16.08 1.36
C LYS A 111 6.52 -17.13 1.42
#